data_AF-A0A954BMY1-F1
#
_entry.id   AF-A0A954BMY1-F1
#
_cell.length_a   1.000
_cell.length_b   1.000
_cell.length_c   1.000
_cell.angle_alpha   90.00
_cell.angle_beta   90.00
_cell.angle_gamma   90.00
#
_symmetry.space_group_name_H-M   'P 1'
#
loop_
_entity.id
_entity.type
_entity.pdbx_description
1 polymer ?
#
loop_
_entity_poly.entity_id
_entity_poly.type
_entity_poly.pdbx_seq_one_letter_code
_entity_poly.pdbx_strand_id
1 'polypeptide(L)' 'GAVPLYLSCSVIIEEGIEVETLRRIARSMAEAAAEANVMIVTGDTKVVHHGQCDKIFINTSGVGV' A
#
# COMPACT_ATOMS: atom_id res chain seq x y z
N GLY A 1 -20.06 -14.67 4.14
CA GLY A 1 -18.64 -14.26 4.17
C GLY A 1 -18.56 -12.95 4.93
N ALA A 2 -17.42 -12.68 5.56
CA ALA A 2 -17.24 -11.43 6.30
C ALA A 2 -17.27 -10.21 5.37
N VAL A 3 -17.80 -9.08 5.84
CA VAL A 3 -17.74 -7.78 5.17
C VAL A 3 -16.40 -7.14 5.52
N PRO A 4 -15.50 -6.87 4.56
CA PRO A 4 -14.23 -6.22 4.83
C PRO A 4 -14.47 -4.78 5.31
N LEU A 5 -13.74 -4.36 6.35
CA LEU A 5 -13.90 -3.02 6.94
C LEU A 5 -12.58 -2.24 6.92
N TYR A 6 -11.47 -2.92 7.22
CA TYR A 6 -10.19 -2.25 7.45
C TYR A 6 -9.04 -3.00 6.79
N LEU A 7 -8.05 -2.23 6.33
CA LEU A 7 -6.77 -2.71 5.83
C LEU A 7 -5.61 -2.04 6.57
N SER A 8 -4.51 -2.76 6.73
CA SER A 8 -3.18 -2.18 6.87
C SER A 8 -2.50 -2.12 5.49
N CYS A 9 -1.57 -1.18 5.32
CA CYS A 9 -0.73 -1.07 4.13
C CYS A 9 0.73 -0.85 4.50
N SER A 10 1.59 -1.83 4.24
CA SER A 10 3.04 -1.73 4.42
C SER A 10 3.74 -1.74 3.07
N VAL A 11 4.62 -0.76 2.85
CA VAL A 11 5.36 -0.62 1.59
C VAL A 11 6.86 -0.76 1.82
N ILE A 12 7.52 -1.51 0.95
CA ILE A 12 8.98 -1.59 0.85
C ILE A 12 9.37 -0.95 -0.48
N ILE A 13 10.17 0.10 -0.41
CA ILE A 13 10.47 0.99 -1.54
C ILE A 13 11.97 0.93 -1.83
N GLU A 14 12.32 0.72 -3.08
CA GLU A 14 13.71 0.83 -3.54
C GLU A 14 14.13 2.30 -3.63
N GLU A 15 15.30 2.62 -3.08
CA GLU A 15 15.96 3.92 -3.25
C GLU A 15 16.10 4.26 -4.74
N GLY A 16 15.72 5.49 -5.10
CA GLY A 16 15.80 5.99 -6.47
C GLY A 16 14.50 5.88 -7.29
N ILE A 17 13.44 5.27 -6.75
CA ILE A 17 12.12 5.31 -7.40
C ILE A 17 11.59 6.75 -7.48
N GLU A 18 10.90 7.08 -8.56
CA GLU A 18 10.27 8.38 -8.71
C GLU A 18 9.11 8.57 -7.71
N VAL A 19 9.13 9.70 -7.00
CA VAL A 19 8.04 10.07 -6.06
C VAL A 19 6.69 10.15 -6.77
N GLU A 20 6.64 10.54 -8.04
CA GLU A 20 5.39 10.59 -8.80
C GLU A 20 4.81 9.19 -9.06
N THR A 21 5.68 8.18 -9.24
CA THR A 21 5.24 6.79 -9.31
C THR A 21 4.61 6.36 -7.99
N LEU A 22 5.22 6.71 -6.85
CA LEU A 22 4.65 6.43 -5.52
C LEU A 22 3.29 7.11 -5.31
N ARG A 23 3.16 8.39 -5.71
CA ARG A 23 1.89 9.13 -5.61
C ARG A 23 0.79 8.50 -6.46
N ARG A 24 1.12 8.07 -7.68
CA ARG A 24 0.16 7.40 -8.57
C ARG A 24 -0.33 6.07 -7.97
N ILE A 25 0.58 5.28 -7.41
CA ILE A 25 0.23 4.03 -6.72
C ILE A 25 -0.65 4.30 -5.51
N ALA A 26 -0.25 5.22 -4.62
CA ALA A 26 -1.01 5.55 -3.42
C ALA A 26 -2.43 6.05 -3.74
N ARG A 27 -2.58 6.87 -4.79
CA ARG A 27 -3.87 7.34 -5.26
C ARG A 27 -4.76 6.20 -5.76
N SER A 28 -4.21 5.30 -6.57
CA SER A 28 -4.93 4.13 -7.06
C SER A 28 -5.38 3.21 -5.91
N MET A 29 -4.54 3.02 -4.89
CA MET A 29 -4.93 2.25 -3.69
C MET A 29 -6.07 2.93 -2.92
N ALA A 30 -6.03 4.25 -2.78
CA ALA A 30 -7.08 5.01 -2.11
C ALA A 30 -8.42 4.95 -2.87
N GLU A 31 -8.39 5.07 -4.20
CA GLU A 31 -9.56 4.92 -5.06
C GLU A 31 -10.18 3.52 -4.93
N ALA A 32 -9.36 2.47 -4.99
CA ALA A 32 -9.82 1.09 -4.84
C ALA A 32 -10.40 0.82 -3.44
N ALA A 33 -9.78 1.36 -2.39
CA ALA A 33 -10.29 1.24 -1.02
C ALA A 33 -11.66 1.94 -0.86
N ALA A 34 -11.82 3.12 -1.47
CA ALA A 34 -13.08 3.86 -1.48
C ALA A 34 -14.18 3.10 -2.25
N GLU A 35 -13.88 2.56 -3.44
CA GLU A 35 -14.82 1.74 -4.22
C GLU A 35 -15.30 0.51 -3.43
N ALA A 36 -14.37 -0.12 -2.70
CA ALA A 36 -14.66 -1.27 -1.86
C ALA A 36 -15.35 -0.93 -0.52
N ASN A 37 -15.52 0.35 -0.18
CA ASN A 37 -15.97 0.82 1.13
C ASN A 37 -15.11 0.29 2.30
N VAL A 38 -13.80 0.19 2.10
CA VAL A 38 -12.82 -0.27 3.09
C VAL A 38 -11.87 0.88 3.44
N MET A 39 -11.45 0.97 4.70
CA MET A 39 -10.48 2.00 5.12
C MET A 39 -9.09 1.41 5.33
N ILE A 40 -8.06 2.04 4.76
CA ILE A 40 -6.67 1.78 5.15
C ILE A 40 -6.40 2.58 6.43
N VAL A 41 -6.31 1.90 7.57
CA VAL A 41 -6.29 2.54 8.91
C VAL A 41 -4.91 2.59 9.55
N THR A 42 -3.95 1.86 9.01
CA THR A 42 -2.56 1.84 9.51
C THR A 42 -1.60 1.43 8.41
N GLY A 43 -0.31 1.66 8.62
CA GLY A 43 0.72 1.29 7.66
C GLY A 43 2.13 1.46 8.16
N ASP A 44 3.07 1.04 7.32
CA ASP A 44 4.51 1.20 7.52
C ASP A 44 5.17 1.52 6.18
N THR A 45 6.31 2.20 6.23
CA THR A 45 7.12 2.50 5.05
C THR A 45 8.57 2.15 5.35
N LYS A 46 9.17 1.32 4.50
CA LYS A 46 10.58 0.97 4.53
C LYS A 46 11.22 1.35 3.20
N VAL A 47 12.36 2.02 3.29
CA VAL A 47 13.20 2.29 2.12
C VAL A 47 14.44 1.40 2.22
N VAL A 48 14.73 0.68 1.15
CA VAL A 48 15.91 -0.19 1.04
C VAL A 48 16.84 0.35 -0.05
N HIS A 49 18.11 -0.02 -0.02
CA HIS A 49 19.07 0.45 -1.01
C HIS A 49 18.75 -0.08 -2.41
N HIS A 50 19.28 0.60 -3.42
CA HIS A 50 19.21 0.16 -4.80
C HIS A 50 19.65 -1.30 -4.95
N GLY A 51 18.85 -2.10 -5.66
CA GLY A 51 19.08 -3.53 -5.89
C GLY A 51 18.60 -4.47 -4.77
N GLN A 52 18.08 -3.96 -3.64
CA GLN A 52 17.55 -4.80 -2.54
C GLN A 52 16.05 -5.12 -2.66
N CYS A 53 15.34 -4.42 -3.53
CA CYS A 53 13.94 -4.63 -3.88
C CYS A 53 13.78 -4.22 -5.35
N ASP A 54 12.93 -4.90 -6.14
CA ASP A 54 12.62 -4.46 -7.50
C ASP A 54 11.52 -3.38 -7.43
N LYS A 55 11.95 -2.11 -7.31
CA LYS A 55 11.12 -0.91 -7.23
C LYS A 55 10.24 -0.77 -5.98
N ILE A 56 9.18 -1.57 -5.88
CA ILE A 56 8.23 -1.46 -4.76
C ILE A 56 7.51 -2.78 -4.52
N PHE A 57 7.46 -3.20 -3.25
CA PHE A 57 6.58 -4.26 -2.77
C PHE A 57 5.54 -3.68 -1.81
N ILE A 58 4.32 -4.21 -1.88
CA ILE A 58 3.18 -3.76 -1.07
C ILE A 58 2.58 -4.98 -0.38
N ASN A 59 2.47 -4.93 0.94
CA ASN A 59 1.75 -5.90 1.73
C ASN A 59 0.49 -5.24 2.30
N THR A 60 -0.65 -5.92 2.19
CA THR A 60 -1.89 -5.50 2.84
C THR A 60 -2.43 -6.64 3.70
N SER A 61 -2.94 -6.31 4.88
CA SER A 61 -3.66 -7.25 5.74
C SER A 61 -5.03 -6.68 6.04
N GLY A 62 -6.08 -7.49 5.92
CA GLY A 62 -7.46 -7.05 6.06
C GLY A 62 -8.23 -7.77 7.15
N VAL A 63 -9.22 -7.09 7.71
CA VAL A 63 -10.18 -7.67 8.65
C VAL A 63 -11.60 -7.27 8.26
N GLY A 64 -12.53 -8.19 8.49
CA GLY A 64 -13.97 -8.01 8.29
C GLY A 64 -14.79 -8.77 9.34
N VAL A 65 -16.09 -8.49 9.38
CA VAL A 65 -17.07 -9.09 10.31
C VAL A 65 -18.14 -9.88 9.59
#